data_AF-A0AAD9JNV4-F1
#
_entry.id   AF-A0AAD9JNV4-F1
#
_cell.length_a   1.000
_cell.length_b   1.000
_cell.length_c   1.000
_cell.angle_alpha   90.00
_cell.angle_beta   90.00
_cell.angle_gamma   90.00
#
_symmetry.space_group_name_H-M   'P 1'
#
loop_
_entity.id
_entity.type
_entity.pdbx_description
1 polymer ?
#
loop_
_entity_poly.entity_id
_entity_poly.type
_entity_poly.pdbx_seq_one_letter_code
_entity_poly.pdbx_strand_id
1 'polypeptide(L)'
;MLYQLKRAGITQKDLVSVYVSVVRQVLEYACPEWHTNLPQYLSDNIEVIQKRALKCIFPGLRYAEILRRVNLDTLNVRWDSICQKYYNIRQQNVYPFPVTRTNRFRNSFIPWALYNCQ
;
A
#
# COMPACT_ATOMS: atom_id res chain seq x y z
N MET A 1 11.01 -9.49 -15.66
CA MET A 1 9.65 -9.93 -16.04
C MET A 1 9.04 -9.07 -17.15
N LEU A 2 8.67 -7.81 -16.89
CA LEU A 2 8.00 -6.93 -17.89
C LEU A 2 8.77 -6.78 -19.22
N TYR A 3 10.10 -6.71 -19.16
CA TYR A 3 10.94 -6.65 -20.36
C TYR A 3 10.80 -7.90 -21.24
N GLN A 4 10.73 -9.09 -20.64
CA GLN A 4 10.58 -10.34 -21.39
C GLN A 4 9.19 -10.45 -22.01
N LEU A 5 8.15 -10.06 -21.26
CA LEU A 5 6.77 -10.01 -21.76
C LEU A 5 6.60 -9.02 -22.92
N LYS A 6 7.29 -7.88 -22.85
CA LYS A 6 7.34 -6.93 -23.97
C LYS A 6 8.00 -7.54 -25.21
N ARG A 7 9.11 -8.25 -25.05
CA ARG A 7 9.78 -8.95 -26.15
C ARG A 7 8.93 -10.06 -26.76
N ALA A 8 8.04 -10.67 -25.97
CA ALA A 8 7.07 -11.66 -26.44
C ALA A 8 5.90 -11.06 -27.26
N GLY A 9 5.86 -9.74 -27.45
CA GLY A 9 4.83 -9.08 -28.28
C GLY A 9 3.50 -8.80 -27.56
N ILE A 10 3.47 -8.91 -26.22
CA ILE A 10 2.26 -8.63 -25.43
C ILE A 10 1.86 -7.16 -25.57
N THR A 11 0.54 -6.90 -25.60
CA THR A 11 0.02 -5.55 -25.75
C THR A 11 0.40 -4.66 -24.56
N GLN A 12 0.51 -3.35 -24.80
CA GLN A 12 0.82 -2.39 -23.73
C GLN A 12 -0.23 -2.42 -22.60
N LYS A 13 -1.50 -2.64 -22.94
CA LYS A 13 -2.59 -2.73 -21.95
C LYS A 13 -2.42 -3.94 -21.02
N ASP A 14 -2.06 -5.09 -21.59
CA ASP A 14 -1.85 -6.29 -20.79
C ASP A 14 -0.58 -6.18 -19.95
N LEU A 15 0.48 -5.56 -20.47
CA LEU A 15 1.69 -5.27 -19.70
C LEU A 15 1.42 -4.36 -18.50
N VAL A 16 0.56 -3.35 -18.67
CA VAL A 16 0.08 -2.52 -17.55
C VAL A 16 -0.66 -3.39 -16.54
N SER A 17 -1.58 -4.25 -16.99
CA SER A 17 -2.35 -5.12 -16.11
C SER A 17 -1.43 -6.00 -15.26
N VAL A 18 -0.41 -6.60 -15.88
CA VAL A 18 0.62 -7.40 -15.19
C VAL A 18 1.45 -6.54 -14.22
N TYR A 19 1.80 -5.31 -14.59
CA TYR A 19 2.49 -4.40 -13.67
C TYR A 19 1.63 -4.12 -12.43
N VAL A 20 0.36 -3.79 -12.62
CA VAL A 20 -0.56 -3.46 -11.52
C VAL A 20 -0.80 -4.68 -10.63
N SER A 21 -1.02 -5.86 -11.20
CA SER A 21 -1.38 -7.06 -10.44
C SER A 21 -0.19 -7.72 -9.72
N VAL A 22 1.04 -7.55 -10.21
CA VAL A 22 2.21 -8.22 -9.62
C VAL A 22 3.14 -7.23 -8.95
N VAL A 23 3.71 -6.31 -9.73
CA VAL A 23 4.79 -5.44 -9.22
C VAL A 23 4.23 -4.39 -8.28
N ARG A 24 3.18 -3.69 -8.70
CA ARG A 24 2.56 -2.63 -7.90
C ARG A 24 1.92 -3.19 -6.63
N GLN A 25 1.23 -4.33 -6.70
CA GLN A 25 0.69 -5.00 -5.52
C GLN A 25 1.75 -5.35 -4.48
N VAL A 26 2.92 -5.85 -4.87
CA VAL A 26 4.00 -6.16 -3.93
C VAL A 26 4.51 -4.90 -3.23
N LEU A 27 4.63 -3.78 -3.96
CA LEU A 27 5.02 -2.48 -3.39
C LEU A 27 3.94 -1.90 -2.47
N GLU A 28 2.67 -2.12 -2.79
CA GLU A 28 1.50 -1.66 -2.01
C GLU A 28 1.28 -2.49 -0.74
N TYR A 29 1.58 -3.79 -0.77
CA TYR A 29 1.33 -4.70 0.34
C TYR A 29 2.09 -4.34 1.62
N ALA A 30 3.39 -4.03 1.49
CA ALA A 30 4.23 -3.73 2.65
C ALA A 30 4.10 -2.27 3.14
N CYS A 31 3.48 -1.39 2.35
CA CYS A 31 3.40 0.05 2.60
C CYS A 31 2.93 0.42 4.02
N PRO A 32 1.85 -0.17 4.59
CA PRO A 32 1.37 0.21 5.92
C PRO A 32 2.39 0.05 7.04
N GLU A 33 3.39 -0.82 6.87
CA GLU A 33 4.40 -1.13 7.90
C GLU A 33 5.52 -0.09 7.98
N TRP A 34 5.83 0.61 6.88
CA TRP A 34 7.01 1.50 6.82
C TRP A 34 6.72 2.92 6.33
N HIS A 35 5.62 3.17 5.61
CA HIS A 35 5.39 4.46 4.91
C HIS A 35 5.40 5.68 5.83
N THR A 36 4.84 5.58 7.04
CA THR A 36 4.77 6.70 7.98
C THR A 36 6.11 7.14 8.56
N ASN A 37 7.10 6.24 8.59
CA ASN A 37 8.44 6.52 9.09
C ASN A 37 9.50 6.51 7.98
N LEU A 38 9.09 6.44 6.71
CA LEU A 38 10.02 6.33 5.59
C LEU A 38 10.56 7.72 5.21
N PRO A 39 11.88 7.94 5.24
CA PRO A 39 12.49 9.13 4.67
C PRO A 39 12.14 9.33 3.18
N GLN A 40 11.97 10.58 2.77
CA GLN A 40 11.58 10.93 1.39
C GLN A 40 12.53 10.35 0.31
N TYR A 41 13.84 10.31 0.57
CA TYR A 41 14.80 9.77 -0.39
C TYR A 41 14.59 8.26 -0.67
N LEU A 42 14.09 7.50 0.30
CA LEU A 42 13.73 6.10 0.10
C LEU A 42 12.42 5.98 -0.68
N SER A 43 11.44 6.84 -0.39
CA SER A 43 10.19 6.92 -1.17
C SER A 43 10.48 7.19 -2.65
N ASP A 44 11.39 8.14 -2.92
CA ASP A 44 11.82 8.48 -4.28
C ASP A 44 12.53 7.29 -4.96
N ASN A 45 13.37 6.55 -4.23
CA ASN A 45 14.03 5.34 -4.74
C ASN A 45 13.03 4.24 -5.12
N ILE A 46 11.94 4.10 -4.37
CA ILE A 46 10.90 3.13 -4.70
C ILE A 46 10.05 3.63 -5.88
N GLU A 47 9.76 4.93 -5.97
CA GLU A 47 9.08 5.55 -7.12
C GLU A 47 9.86 5.34 -8.43
N VAL A 48 11.20 5.24 -8.37
CA VAL A 48 12.04 4.87 -9.53
C VAL A 48 11.66 3.49 -10.09
N ILE A 49 11.18 2.55 -9.28
CA ILE A 49 10.71 1.23 -9.75
C ILE A 49 9.49 1.40 -10.66
N GLN A 50 8.50 2.19 -10.23
CA GLN A 50 7.32 2.50 -11.05
C GLN A 50 7.74 3.22 -12.35
N LYS A 51 8.61 4.22 -12.26
CA LYS A 51 9.14 4.94 -13.44
C LYS A 51 9.82 4.00 -14.45
N ARG A 52 10.69 3.10 -13.97
CA ARG A 52 11.39 2.12 -14.82
C ARG A 52 10.43 1.13 -15.47
N ALA A 53 9.46 0.61 -14.72
CA ALA A 53 8.45 -0.30 -15.24
C ALA A 53 7.61 0.36 -16.35
N LEU A 54 7.11 1.57 -16.10
CA LEU A 54 6.32 2.32 -17.09
C LEU A 54 7.15 2.72 -18.31
N LYS A 55 8.44 3.08 -18.14
CA LYS A 55 9.33 3.38 -19.26
C LYS A 55 9.61 2.16 -20.14
N CYS A 56 9.65 0.97 -19.54
CA CYS A 56 9.74 -0.28 -20.29
C CYS A 56 8.51 -0.46 -21.19
N ILE A 57 7.30 -0.23 -20.67
CA ILE A 57 6.03 -0.44 -21.39
C ILE A 57 5.80 0.64 -22.46
N PHE A 58 6.01 1.92 -22.10
CA PHE A 58 5.78 3.09 -22.95
C PHE A 58 7.11 3.84 -23.20
N PRO A 59 7.93 3.38 -24.15
CA PRO A 59 9.12 4.13 -24.54
C PRO A 59 8.71 5.49 -25.14
N GLY A 60 9.54 6.52 -24.94
CA GLY A 60 9.33 7.85 -25.54
C GLY A 60 8.40 8.81 -24.78
N LEU A 61 7.47 8.34 -23.97
CA LEU A 61 6.58 9.22 -23.19
C LEU A 61 7.23 9.72 -21.89
N ARG A 62 6.77 10.89 -21.41
CA ARG A 62 7.13 11.42 -20.08
C ARG A 62 6.33 10.70 -18.99
N TYR A 63 6.90 10.58 -17.80
CA TYR A 63 6.28 9.85 -16.69
C TYR A 63 4.84 10.32 -16.39
N ALA A 64 4.63 11.64 -16.29
CA ALA A 64 3.31 12.22 -16.03
C ALA A 64 2.28 12.01 -17.16
N GLU A 65 2.73 11.82 -18.40
CA GLU A 65 1.84 11.48 -19.52
C GLU A 65 1.43 10.01 -19.47
N ILE A 66 2.36 9.12 -19.10
CA ILE A 66 2.07 7.69 -18.95
C ILE A 66 1.05 7.48 -17.83
N LEU A 67 1.25 8.13 -16.68
CA LEU A 67 0.29 8.06 -15.56
C LEU A 67 -1.12 8.44 -15.99
N ARG A 68 -1.27 9.57 -16.71
CA ARG A 68 -2.57 9.99 -17.27
C ARG A 68 -3.15 9.00 -18.27
N ARG A 69 -2.31 8.46 -19.17
CA ARG A 69 -2.74 7.50 -20.20
C ARG A 69 -3.23 6.17 -19.59
N VAL A 70 -2.61 5.74 -18.50
CA VAL A 70 -2.88 4.46 -17.85
C VAL A 70 -3.86 4.60 -16.68
N ASN A 71 -4.27 5.84 -16.34
CA ASN A 71 -5.10 6.16 -15.20
C ASN A 71 -4.51 5.62 -13.87
N LEU A 72 -3.22 5.91 -13.65
CA LEU A 72 -2.50 5.52 -12.45
C LEU A 72 -1.99 6.75 -11.72
N ASP A 73 -2.04 6.70 -10.39
CA ASP A 73 -1.37 7.67 -9.54
C ASP A 73 0.10 7.29 -9.30
N THR A 74 0.88 8.27 -8.81
CA THR A 74 2.21 8.03 -8.22
C THR A 74 2.09 7.04 -7.06
N LEU A 75 3.18 6.33 -6.73
CA LEU A 75 3.11 5.37 -5.61
C LEU A 75 2.82 6.08 -4.30
N ASN A 76 3.41 7.25 -4.09
CA ASN A 76 3.25 8.01 -2.85
C ASN A 76 1.79 8.35 -2.55
N VAL A 77 1.06 8.93 -3.52
CA VAL A 77 -0.37 9.25 -3.37
C VAL A 77 -1.20 7.99 -3.11
N ARG A 78 -0.84 6.89 -3.77
CA ARG A 78 -1.54 5.61 -3.58
C ARG A 78 -1.27 5.01 -2.21
N TRP A 79 -0.04 5.11 -1.72
CA TRP A 79 0.37 4.67 -0.39
C TRP A 79 -0.32 5.44 0.72
N ASP A 80 -0.46 6.76 0.59
CA ASP A 80 -1.22 7.57 1.54
C ASP A 80 -2.65 7.05 1.67
N SER A 81 -3.31 6.76 0.54
CA SER A 81 -4.66 6.18 0.52
C SER A 81 -4.73 4.79 1.19
N ILE A 82 -3.72 3.94 0.95
CA ILE A 82 -3.65 2.60 1.55
C ILE A 82 -3.41 2.68 3.06
N CYS A 83 -2.45 3.48 3.49
CA CYS A 83 -2.16 3.72 4.90
C CYS A 83 -3.39 4.27 5.61
N GLN A 84 -4.04 5.29 5.06
CA GLN A 84 -5.25 5.85 5.65
C GLN A 84 -6.36 4.80 5.79
N LYS A 85 -6.60 4.00 4.74
CA LYS A 85 -7.55 2.89 4.79
C LYS A 85 -7.18 1.88 5.88
N TYR A 86 -5.90 1.54 6.01
CA TYR A 86 -5.41 0.58 6.99
C TYR A 86 -5.55 1.11 8.43
N TYR A 87 -5.22 2.37 8.68
CA TYR A 87 -5.43 3.04 9.96
C TYR A 87 -6.91 3.06 10.36
N ASN A 88 -7.80 3.37 9.42
CA ASN A 88 -9.25 3.38 9.68
C ASN A 88 -9.76 1.99 10.09
N ILE A 89 -9.26 0.91 9.48
CA ILE A 89 -9.64 -0.46 9.86
C ILE A 89 -9.17 -0.77 11.29
N ARG A 90 -7.97 -0.33 11.69
CA ARG A 90 -7.47 -0.56 13.05
C ARG A 90 -8.24 0.26 14.11
N GLN A 91 -8.64 1.50 13.81
CA GLN A 91 -9.40 2.35 14.73
C GLN A 91 -10.84 1.87 14.99
N GLN A 92 -11.42 1.05 14.11
CA GLN A 92 -12.80 0.57 14.28
C GLN A 92 -12.98 -0.45 15.41
N ASN A 93 -11.91 -1.01 15.97
CA ASN A 93 -12.00 -2.03 17.02
C ASN A 93 -12.21 -1.43 18.40
N VAL A 94 -13.38 -0.82 18.64
CA VAL A 94 -13.85 -0.58 20.01
C VAL A 94 -14.25 -1.94 20.58
N TYR A 95 -13.37 -2.51 21.39
CA TYR A 95 -13.63 -3.78 22.05
C TYR A 95 -14.73 -3.57 23.10
N PRO A 96 -15.88 -4.28 23.03
CA PRO A 96 -16.91 -4.13 24.05
C PRO A 96 -16.36 -4.59 25.40
N PHE A 97 -16.77 -3.91 26.48
CA PHE A 97 -16.39 -4.33 27.83
C PHE A 97 -16.97 -5.73 28.12
N PRO A 98 -16.12 -6.72 28.43
CA PRO A 98 -16.58 -8.07 28.74
C PRO A 98 -17.34 -8.09 30.06
N VAL A 99 -18.41 -8.89 30.12
CA VAL A 99 -19.15 -9.12 31.37
C VAL A 99 -18.24 -9.83 32.37
N THR A 100 -17.93 -9.16 33.48
CA THR A 100 -17.05 -9.72 34.51
C THR A 100 -17.85 -10.54 35.52
N ARG A 101 -17.48 -11.81 35.74
CA ARG A 101 -18.13 -12.70 36.72
C ARG A 101 -17.37 -12.82 38.04
N THR A 102 -16.09 -12.50 38.05
CA THR A 102 -15.21 -12.65 39.22
C THR A 102 -14.41 -11.40 39.48
N ASN A 103 -14.14 -11.10 40.76
CA ASN A 103 -13.26 -10.00 41.15
C ASN A 103 -11.83 -10.16 40.59
N ARG A 104 -11.39 -11.40 40.36
CA ARG A 104 -10.10 -11.71 39.73
C ARG A 104 -10.00 -11.15 38.31
N PHE A 105 -11.03 -11.33 37.50
CA PHE A 105 -11.05 -10.80 36.13
C PHE A 105 -11.32 -9.29 36.11
N ARG A 106 -12.23 -8.80 36.98
CA ARG A 106 -12.53 -7.36 37.12
C ARG A 106 -11.31 -6.52 37.46
N ASN A 107 -10.45 -7.02 38.36
CA ASN A 107 -9.25 -6.32 38.80
C ASN A 107 -8.00 -6.72 37.99
N SER A 108 -8.17 -7.43 36.87
CA SER A 108 -7.06 -7.78 36.00
C SER A 108 -6.64 -6.59 35.12
N PHE A 109 -5.52 -6.74 34.43
CA PHE A 109 -5.04 -5.76 33.45
C PHE A 109 -6.02 -5.56 32.27
N ILE A 110 -6.86 -6.55 31.96
CA ILE A 110 -7.67 -6.55 30.74
C ILE A 110 -8.75 -5.44 30.76
N PRO A 111 -9.61 -5.30 31.79
CA PRO A 111 -10.55 -4.19 31.87
C PRO A 111 -9.89 -2.81 31.89
N TRP A 112 -8.73 -2.67 32.54
CA TRP A 112 -7.99 -1.42 32.58
C TRP A 112 -7.44 -1.04 31.19
N ALA A 113 -6.87 -1.99 30.46
CA ALA A 113 -6.37 -1.76 29.11
C ALA A 113 -7.51 -1.43 28.14
N LEU A 114 -8.66 -2.11 28.25
CA LEU A 114 -9.85 -1.79 27.47
C LEU A 114 -10.42 -0.38 27.79
N TYR A 115 -10.17 0.18 28.97
CA TYR A 115 -10.62 1.53 29.30
C TYR A 115 -9.64 2.62 28.86
N ASN A 116 -8.33 2.35 28.91
CA ASN A 116 -7.30 3.38 28.70
C ASN A 116 -6.56 3.27 27.36
N CYS A 117 -6.66 2.15 26.64
CA CYS A 117 -5.86 1.84 25.45
C CYS A 117 -6.70 1.51 24.20
N GLN A 118 -7.98 1.91 24.18
CA GLN A 118 -8.82 1.88 22.98
C GLN A 118 -8.50 3.04 22.03
#